data_AF-A0A968QZR1-F1
#
_entry.id   AF-A0A968QZR1-F1
#
_cell.length_a   1.000
_cell.length_b   1.000
_cell.length_c   1.000
_cell.angle_alpha   90.00
_cell.angle_beta   90.00
_cell.angle_gamma   90.00
#
_symmetry.space_group_name_H-M   'P 1'
#
loop_
_entity.id
_entity.type
_entity.pdbx_description
1 polymer ?
#
loop_
_entity_poly.entity_id
_entity_poly.type
_entity_poly.pdbx_seq_one_letter_code
_entity_poly.pdbx_strand_id
1 'polypeptide(L)'
;MLKNKLTVWILCVVVALLFASLGHAATYQYDNLNRLIAATYDTGKTVRYAYDPGGNIISISEDDDNDGMPDDWEIKYFGDTSRDGTEDYDNDGLTDLEEYQFNSDPIHSDPDGDGYSDLEEKNAGTDPNDPLSHPADPTINAGIFTVDESGIVKIDWLYDGGKYQGEFGIFSIAGMEDLTPGSSEFIAEAVKRVISNSDQGYLVFSDLQEGARFSGILGNEIRDWNAGAYKGLKSFAMPAGTQFATILVPNSTFASLSQNPGTTDTNKRPLFSLVSDNPGYGTHIGQMADISGMGKAFAYEDKDAATSDWDYNDLIVMITGAESNLPALDSLVGKDVVRSKREKRDNAFTDWRTGSELGKLIMSHIEAPAVTEDTLRMSITLNASATLLVYDPGGNIMGKEGGKIAGADFSLNADGSQTVTLNSLIPGSYRIIVQSAAEVQGMLTVKTYQGSAEISSGSVAISLAAHETMTQTVPADSVSASQPLTPGTPVTGTSYDFNGDGVTDNADVALIVRHWNSCRNQQKYDPFFDLNDDGCITVADVMKVLNAKTVK
;
A
#
# COMPACT_ATOMS: atom_id res chain seq x y z
N MET A 1 -28.59 -3.94 -33.55
CA MET A 1 -28.36 -3.36 -34.89
C MET A 1 -29.62 -2.86 -35.62
N LEU A 2 -30.83 -3.39 -35.40
CA LEU A 2 -32.04 -2.86 -36.06
C LEU A 2 -32.67 -1.62 -35.39
N LYS A 3 -32.44 -1.38 -34.09
CA LYS A 3 -33.01 -0.22 -33.37
C LYS A 3 -32.36 1.12 -33.77
N ASN A 4 -31.04 1.17 -34.02
CA ASN A 4 -30.34 2.41 -34.40
C ASN A 4 -30.64 2.87 -35.83
N LYS A 5 -31.00 1.97 -36.75
CA LYS A 5 -31.35 2.35 -38.12
C LYS A 5 -32.69 3.09 -38.22
N LEU A 6 -33.60 2.86 -37.27
CA LEU A 6 -34.90 3.53 -37.22
C LEU A 6 -34.78 4.95 -36.63
N THR A 7 -33.90 5.15 -35.65
CA THR A 7 -33.61 6.46 -35.05
C THR A 7 -32.89 7.40 -36.02
N VAL A 8 -31.93 6.90 -36.81
CA VAL A 8 -31.23 7.68 -37.84
C VAL A 8 -32.17 8.08 -38.99
N TRP A 9 -33.10 7.21 -39.39
CA TRP A 9 -34.12 7.55 -40.40
C TRP A 9 -35.12 8.59 -39.91
N ILE A 10 -35.53 8.54 -38.65
CA ILE A 10 -36.42 9.54 -38.04
C ILE A 10 -35.66 10.87 -37.87
N LEU A 11 -34.36 10.85 -37.52
CA LEU A 11 -33.53 12.05 -37.45
C LEU A 11 -33.38 12.70 -38.83
N CYS A 12 -33.10 11.94 -39.89
CA CYS A 12 -33.01 12.47 -41.26
C CYS A 12 -34.33 13.10 -41.76
N VAL A 13 -35.49 12.57 -41.35
CA VAL A 13 -36.81 13.09 -41.74
C VAL A 13 -37.21 14.32 -40.90
N VAL A 14 -36.83 14.37 -39.62
CA VAL A 14 -37.07 15.53 -38.74
C VAL A 14 -36.15 16.69 -39.10
N VAL A 15 -34.88 16.41 -39.45
CA VAL A 15 -33.90 17.36 -40.00
C VAL A 15 -34.45 17.93 -41.31
N ALA A 16 -34.83 17.10 -42.29
CA ALA A 16 -35.42 17.59 -43.55
C ALA A 16 -36.71 18.44 -43.39
N LEU A 17 -37.44 18.28 -42.29
CA LEU A 17 -38.62 19.10 -41.95
C LEU A 17 -38.29 20.40 -41.19
N LEU A 18 -37.15 20.47 -40.49
CA LEU A 18 -36.62 21.70 -39.88
C LEU A 18 -35.97 22.64 -40.90
N PHE A 19 -35.43 22.11 -42.01
CA PHE A 19 -34.78 22.93 -43.06
C PHE A 19 -35.73 23.47 -44.15
N ALA A 20 -37.04 23.28 -44.00
CA ALA A 20 -38.04 23.70 -45.01
C ALA A 20 -38.26 25.22 -45.10
N SER A 21 -37.65 26.04 -44.22
CA SER A 21 -37.77 27.50 -44.23
C SER A 21 -36.49 28.26 -44.58
N LEU A 22 -35.38 27.59 -44.94
CA LEU A 22 -34.04 28.20 -44.96
C LEU A 22 -33.54 28.73 -46.31
N GLY A 23 -34.40 28.79 -47.33
CA GLY A 23 -34.01 29.31 -48.65
C GLY A 23 -33.11 28.33 -49.44
N HIS A 24 -32.46 28.80 -50.50
CA HIS A 24 -31.59 27.95 -51.32
C HIS A 24 -30.15 27.99 -50.78
N ALA A 25 -29.50 26.84 -50.68
CA ALA A 25 -28.08 26.78 -50.36
C ALA A 25 -27.26 27.48 -51.46
N ALA A 26 -26.48 28.48 -51.06
CA ALA A 26 -25.69 29.33 -51.94
C ALA A 26 -24.30 28.76 -52.20
N THR A 27 -23.67 28.14 -51.20
CA THR A 27 -22.34 27.51 -51.30
C THR A 27 -22.27 26.20 -50.53
N TYR A 28 -21.38 25.31 -51.00
CA TYR A 28 -21.11 24.01 -50.39
C TYR A 28 -19.60 23.83 -50.22
N GLN A 29 -19.20 23.26 -49.10
CA GLN A 29 -17.81 22.84 -48.85
C GLN A 29 -17.74 21.33 -48.69
N TYR A 30 -16.65 20.74 -49.18
CA TYR A 30 -16.44 19.29 -49.15
C TYR A 30 -15.07 18.95 -48.55
N ASP A 31 -14.99 17.81 -47.87
CA ASP A 31 -13.71 17.25 -47.43
C ASP A 31 -12.93 16.58 -48.58
N ASN A 32 -11.72 16.08 -48.29
CA ASN A 32 -10.86 15.39 -49.25
C ASN A 32 -11.43 14.07 -49.80
N LEU A 33 -12.48 13.53 -49.16
CA LEU A 33 -13.23 12.35 -49.62
C LEU A 33 -14.50 12.75 -50.39
N ASN A 34 -14.64 14.04 -50.71
CA ASN A 34 -15.76 14.65 -51.43
C ASN A 34 -17.11 14.47 -50.72
N ARG A 35 -17.10 14.45 -49.38
CA ARG A 35 -18.29 14.45 -48.52
C ARG A 35 -18.62 15.89 -48.11
N LEU A 36 -19.91 16.23 -48.04
CA LEU A 36 -20.36 17.61 -47.77
C LEU A 36 -20.10 17.96 -46.30
N ILE A 37 -19.24 18.92 -46.01
CA ILE A 37 -18.90 19.33 -44.63
C ILE A 37 -19.55 20.64 -44.20
N ALA A 38 -19.98 21.48 -45.14
CA ALA A 38 -20.75 22.69 -44.83
C ALA A 38 -21.67 23.10 -45.99
N ALA A 39 -22.87 23.57 -45.67
CA ALA A 39 -23.79 24.21 -46.60
C ALA A 39 -24.21 25.58 -46.06
N THR A 40 -23.89 26.64 -46.79
CA THR A 40 -24.26 28.03 -46.44
C THR A 40 -25.45 28.45 -47.28
N TYR A 41 -26.49 28.95 -46.62
CA TYR A 41 -27.74 29.36 -47.25
C TYR A 41 -27.73 30.84 -47.63
N ASP A 42 -28.59 31.21 -48.57
CA ASP A 42 -28.82 32.61 -48.98
C ASP A 42 -29.25 33.54 -47.83
N THR A 43 -29.71 32.97 -46.72
CA THR A 43 -30.02 33.64 -45.45
C THR A 43 -28.80 33.99 -44.60
N GLY A 44 -27.61 33.49 -44.95
CA GLY A 44 -26.37 33.64 -44.17
C GLY A 44 -26.09 32.49 -43.21
N LYS A 45 -27.10 31.66 -42.87
CA LYS A 45 -26.95 30.51 -41.98
C LYS A 45 -26.06 29.44 -42.61
N THR A 46 -25.14 28.86 -41.83
CA THR A 46 -24.35 27.71 -42.27
C THR A 46 -24.68 26.48 -41.43
N VAL A 47 -24.82 25.33 -42.12
CA VAL A 47 -25.01 24.03 -41.49
C VAL A 47 -23.81 23.17 -41.77
N ARG A 48 -23.18 22.64 -40.72
CA ARG A 48 -22.03 21.73 -40.81
C ARG A 48 -22.43 20.28 -40.63
N TYR A 49 -21.61 19.40 -41.20
CA TYR A 49 -21.76 17.95 -41.12
C TYR A 49 -20.44 17.30 -40.71
N ALA A 50 -20.46 16.46 -39.67
CA ALA A 50 -19.34 15.59 -39.32
C ALA A 50 -19.65 14.14 -39.68
N TYR A 51 -18.60 13.38 -40.00
CA TYR A 51 -18.70 11.99 -40.44
C TYR A 51 -17.77 11.07 -39.63
N ASP A 52 -18.21 9.84 -39.39
CA ASP A 52 -17.33 8.77 -38.93
C ASP A 52 -16.36 8.30 -40.05
N PRO A 53 -15.33 7.48 -39.74
CA PRO A 53 -14.43 6.91 -40.75
C PRO A 53 -15.14 6.02 -41.79
N GLY A 54 -16.33 5.51 -41.47
CA GLY A 54 -17.17 4.73 -42.38
C GLY A 54 -18.02 5.57 -43.34
N GLY A 55 -18.01 6.90 -43.21
CA GLY A 55 -18.78 7.83 -44.04
C GLY A 55 -20.22 8.07 -43.59
N ASN A 56 -20.60 7.66 -42.37
CA ASN A 56 -21.92 7.97 -41.81
C ASN A 56 -21.88 9.35 -41.15
N ILE A 57 -22.96 10.13 -41.32
CA ILE A 57 -23.12 11.41 -40.61
C ILE A 57 -23.27 11.12 -39.11
N ILE A 58 -22.46 11.78 -38.29
CA ILE A 58 -22.49 11.67 -36.83
C ILE A 58 -22.96 12.95 -36.13
N SER A 59 -22.81 14.12 -36.77
CA SER A 59 -23.39 15.38 -36.28
C SER A 59 -23.85 16.28 -37.43
N ILE A 60 -24.84 17.11 -37.13
CA ILE A 60 -25.33 18.21 -37.96
C ILE A 60 -25.54 19.39 -37.01
N SER A 61 -24.90 20.53 -37.25
CA SER A 61 -24.95 21.70 -36.37
C SER A 61 -25.01 23.01 -37.15
N GLU A 62 -25.54 24.06 -36.52
CA GLU A 62 -25.46 25.43 -37.03
C GLU A 62 -24.08 26.03 -36.66
N ASP A 63 -23.57 26.91 -37.51
CA ASP A 63 -22.33 27.71 -37.38
C ASP A 63 -22.64 29.03 -38.12
N ASP A 64 -23.36 29.93 -37.46
CA ASP A 64 -23.98 31.10 -38.10
C ASP A 64 -22.93 32.16 -38.50
N ASP A 65 -21.77 32.21 -37.85
CA ASP A 65 -20.66 33.13 -38.16
C ASP A 65 -19.52 32.50 -39.01
N ASN A 66 -19.60 31.19 -39.24
CA ASN A 66 -18.82 30.41 -40.21
C ASN A 66 -17.32 30.41 -39.90
N ASP A 67 -16.97 30.26 -38.62
CA ASP A 67 -15.60 30.25 -38.14
C ASP A 67 -15.03 28.82 -37.98
N GLY A 68 -15.90 27.80 -37.97
CA GLY A 68 -15.52 26.40 -37.81
C GLY A 68 -15.96 25.77 -36.49
N MET A 69 -16.48 26.56 -35.55
CA MET A 69 -17.07 26.12 -34.29
C MET A 69 -18.61 26.08 -34.42
N PRO A 70 -19.30 25.13 -33.77
CA PRO A 70 -20.76 25.14 -33.77
C PRO A 70 -21.36 26.11 -32.74
N ASP A 71 -22.44 26.81 -33.10
CA ASP A 71 -23.14 27.74 -32.22
C ASP A 71 -23.46 27.15 -30.83
N ASP A 72 -23.95 25.89 -30.80
CA ASP A 72 -24.31 25.21 -29.55
C ASP A 72 -23.10 24.94 -28.64
N TRP A 73 -21.91 24.74 -29.24
CA TRP A 73 -20.66 24.54 -28.50
C TRP A 73 -20.14 25.88 -27.99
N GLU A 74 -20.12 26.91 -28.82
CA GLU A 74 -19.70 28.25 -28.42
C GLU A 74 -20.59 28.85 -27.32
N ILE A 75 -21.92 28.74 -27.47
CA ILE A 75 -22.86 29.20 -26.45
C ILE A 75 -22.69 28.44 -25.13
N LYS A 76 -22.29 27.15 -25.19
CA LYS A 76 -22.06 26.35 -23.98
C LYS A 76 -20.86 26.87 -23.18
N TYR A 77 -19.76 27.21 -23.84
CA TYR A 77 -18.50 27.57 -23.18
C TYR A 77 -18.34 29.08 -22.98
N PHE A 78 -18.81 29.90 -23.93
CA PHE A 78 -18.58 31.35 -23.95
C PHE A 78 -19.86 32.18 -23.80
N GLY A 79 -21.03 31.59 -24.11
CA GLY A 79 -22.34 32.23 -23.92
C GLY A 79 -22.85 33.05 -25.12
N ASP A 80 -22.05 33.19 -26.18
CA ASP A 80 -22.41 33.74 -27.48
C ASP A 80 -21.52 33.13 -28.60
N THR A 81 -21.77 33.55 -29.85
CA THR A 81 -21.06 33.10 -31.07
C THR A 81 -20.14 34.22 -31.61
N SER A 82 -19.44 34.93 -30.72
CA SER A 82 -18.63 36.09 -31.10
C SER A 82 -17.13 35.79 -31.21
N ARG A 83 -16.71 34.59 -30.80
CA ARG A 83 -15.32 34.14 -30.83
C ARG A 83 -15.07 33.48 -32.17
N ASP A 84 -13.93 33.76 -32.78
CA ASP A 84 -13.58 33.28 -34.12
C ASP A 84 -12.68 32.03 -34.13
N GLY A 85 -12.51 31.41 -32.95
CA GLY A 85 -11.74 30.19 -32.75
C GLY A 85 -10.22 30.36 -32.77
N THR A 86 -9.71 31.58 -32.95
CA THR A 86 -8.27 31.87 -33.04
C THR A 86 -7.62 32.26 -31.72
N GLU A 87 -8.43 32.56 -30.72
CA GLU A 87 -8.00 32.85 -29.36
C GLU A 87 -7.78 31.55 -28.57
N ASP A 88 -7.13 31.68 -27.43
CA ASP A 88 -6.78 30.62 -26.48
C ASP A 88 -7.34 31.09 -25.13
N TYR A 89 -8.52 30.62 -24.77
CA TYR A 89 -9.30 31.21 -23.68
C TYR A 89 -8.74 30.89 -22.29
N ASP A 90 -8.24 29.67 -22.07
CA ASP A 90 -7.65 29.24 -20.80
C ASP A 90 -6.12 29.39 -20.72
N ASN A 91 -5.48 29.76 -21.83
CA ASN A 91 -4.05 30.10 -21.97
C ASN A 91 -3.10 28.91 -21.82
N ASP A 92 -3.47 27.74 -22.30
CA ASP A 92 -2.60 26.56 -22.30
C ASP A 92 -1.84 26.33 -23.62
N GLY A 93 -2.16 27.11 -24.65
CA GLY A 93 -1.51 27.09 -25.95
C GLY A 93 -2.27 26.33 -27.04
N LEU A 94 -3.48 25.81 -26.78
CA LEU A 94 -4.45 25.46 -27.82
C LEU A 94 -5.37 26.63 -28.14
N THR A 95 -5.73 26.78 -29.42
CA THR A 95 -6.81 27.72 -29.76
C THR A 95 -8.17 27.08 -29.52
N ASP A 96 -9.20 27.87 -29.25
CA ASP A 96 -10.57 27.37 -28.98
C ASP A 96 -11.06 26.42 -30.11
N LEU A 97 -10.69 26.71 -31.36
CA LEU A 97 -10.99 25.83 -32.51
C LEU A 97 -10.24 24.49 -32.45
N GLU A 98 -8.99 24.47 -31.99
CA GLU A 98 -8.22 23.23 -31.83
C GLU A 98 -8.81 22.36 -30.72
N GLU A 99 -9.28 22.98 -29.64
CA GLU A 99 -9.94 22.29 -28.54
C GLU A 99 -11.28 21.68 -28.97
N TYR A 100 -12.09 22.43 -29.73
CA TYR A 100 -13.31 21.88 -30.35
C TYR A 100 -13.00 20.63 -31.20
N GLN A 101 -11.91 20.69 -31.99
CA GLN A 101 -11.50 19.57 -32.86
C GLN A 101 -10.92 18.39 -32.08
N PHE A 102 -10.27 18.65 -30.95
CA PHE A 102 -9.69 17.63 -30.07
C PHE A 102 -10.69 17.12 -29.02
N ASN A 103 -11.86 17.74 -28.93
CA ASN A 103 -12.91 17.44 -27.97
C ASN A 103 -12.46 17.68 -26.51
N SER A 104 -11.69 18.74 -26.24
CA SER A 104 -11.29 19.21 -24.91
C SER A 104 -12.18 20.37 -24.40
N ASP A 105 -11.82 20.98 -23.26
CA ASP A 105 -12.61 22.03 -22.58
C ASP A 105 -11.93 23.41 -22.67
N PRO A 106 -12.45 24.33 -23.50
CA PRO A 106 -11.85 25.64 -23.78
C PRO A 106 -11.86 26.64 -22.66
N ILE A 107 -12.27 26.26 -21.47
CA ILE A 107 -12.22 27.13 -20.30
C ILE A 107 -11.37 26.57 -19.16
N HIS A 108 -10.75 25.41 -19.36
CA HIS A 108 -9.92 24.74 -18.37
C HIS A 108 -8.71 24.06 -19.02
N SER A 109 -7.52 24.61 -18.74
CA SER A 109 -6.27 24.08 -19.29
C SER A 109 -6.03 22.61 -18.97
N ASP A 110 -6.57 22.14 -17.85
CA ASP A 110 -6.51 20.76 -17.35
C ASP A 110 -7.96 20.36 -17.01
N PRO A 111 -8.75 19.86 -17.99
CA PRO A 111 -10.18 19.64 -17.83
C PRO A 111 -10.54 18.54 -16.84
N ASP A 112 -9.68 17.53 -16.69
CA ASP A 112 -9.92 16.38 -15.84
C ASP A 112 -9.13 16.37 -14.52
N GLY A 113 -8.20 17.30 -14.36
CA GLY A 113 -7.50 17.61 -13.12
C GLY A 113 -6.34 16.67 -12.80
N ASP A 114 -5.76 16.00 -13.79
CA ASP A 114 -4.66 15.06 -13.60
C ASP A 114 -3.26 15.73 -13.57
N GLY A 115 -3.21 17.03 -13.86
CA GLY A 115 -2.02 17.85 -13.81
C GLY A 115 -1.30 18.04 -15.14
N TYR A 116 -1.81 17.49 -16.25
CA TYR A 116 -1.35 17.78 -17.61
C TYR A 116 -2.33 18.70 -18.32
N SER A 117 -1.81 19.60 -19.15
CA SER A 117 -2.69 20.44 -19.96
C SER A 117 -3.17 19.70 -21.20
N ASP A 118 -4.33 20.06 -21.74
CA ASP A 118 -4.87 19.38 -22.92
C ASP A 118 -3.93 19.47 -24.16
N LEU A 119 -3.09 20.52 -24.23
CA LEU A 119 -1.99 20.66 -25.19
C LEU A 119 -0.95 19.55 -25.01
N GLU A 120 -0.54 19.28 -23.78
CA GLU A 120 0.43 18.22 -23.45
C GLU A 120 -0.13 16.86 -23.85
N GLU A 121 -1.41 16.65 -23.60
CA GLU A 121 -2.14 15.44 -23.94
C GLU A 121 -2.34 15.24 -25.44
N LYS A 122 -2.72 16.30 -26.17
CA LYS A 122 -2.78 16.31 -27.64
C LYS A 122 -1.44 15.95 -28.25
N ASN A 123 -0.35 16.47 -27.70
CA ASN A 123 1.01 16.15 -28.16
C ASN A 123 1.41 14.71 -27.85
N ALA A 124 0.93 14.14 -26.74
CA ALA A 124 1.16 12.76 -26.34
C ALA A 124 0.19 11.74 -27.00
N GLY A 125 -0.93 12.21 -27.55
CA GLY A 125 -1.99 11.38 -28.11
C GLY A 125 -2.87 10.72 -27.04
N THR A 126 -3.06 11.38 -25.90
CA THR A 126 -3.88 10.92 -24.76
C THR A 126 -5.23 11.65 -24.72
N ASP A 127 -6.08 11.45 -23.69
CA ASP A 127 -7.50 11.91 -23.74
C ASP A 127 -7.75 12.94 -22.63
N PRO A 128 -7.96 14.22 -22.96
CA PRO A 128 -7.96 15.32 -21.99
C PRO A 128 -9.21 15.45 -21.14
N ASN A 129 -10.09 14.45 -21.20
CA ASN A 129 -11.27 14.39 -20.35
C ASN A 129 -11.30 13.07 -19.56
N ASP A 130 -10.20 12.32 -19.56
CA ASP A 130 -10.02 11.09 -18.82
C ASP A 130 -8.73 11.21 -18.00
N PRO A 131 -8.83 11.44 -16.67
CA PRO A 131 -7.67 11.71 -15.82
C PRO A 131 -6.73 10.50 -15.64
N LEU A 132 -7.05 9.38 -16.30
CA LEU A 132 -6.21 8.20 -16.40
C LEU A 132 -5.49 8.13 -17.75
N SER A 133 -5.85 8.94 -18.74
CA SER A 133 -5.31 8.94 -20.08
C SER A 133 -4.41 10.15 -20.27
N HIS A 134 -3.21 10.08 -19.70
CA HIS A 134 -2.28 11.21 -19.63
C HIS A 134 -0.91 10.89 -20.23
N PRO A 135 -0.08 11.91 -20.56
CA PRO A 135 1.26 11.73 -21.07
C PRO A 135 2.08 10.84 -20.12
N ALA A 136 2.81 9.88 -20.69
CA ALA A 136 3.81 9.14 -19.93
C ALA A 136 4.95 10.11 -19.59
N ASP A 137 5.01 10.60 -18.34
CA ASP A 137 6.10 11.46 -17.92
C ASP A 137 7.40 10.66 -17.83
N PRO A 138 8.41 10.93 -18.70
CA PRO A 138 9.71 10.29 -18.62
C PRO A 138 10.51 10.69 -17.36
N THR A 139 9.97 11.60 -16.55
CA THR A 139 10.56 12.13 -15.31
C THR A 139 9.77 11.84 -14.03
N ILE A 140 8.62 11.13 -14.12
CA ILE A 140 8.00 10.55 -12.92
C ILE A 140 8.82 9.34 -12.47
N ASN A 141 9.78 9.62 -11.59
CA ASN A 141 10.46 8.64 -10.76
C ASN A 141 9.54 8.03 -9.68
N ALA A 142 8.20 8.15 -9.77
CA ALA A 142 7.32 7.70 -8.68
C ALA A 142 7.46 6.19 -8.44
N GLY A 143 7.54 5.82 -7.17
CA GLY A 143 7.77 4.45 -6.75
C GLY A 143 9.24 4.02 -6.69
N ILE A 144 10.16 4.97 -6.86
CA ILE A 144 11.58 4.75 -6.56
C ILE A 144 11.84 5.15 -5.11
N PHE A 145 12.57 4.30 -4.41
CA PHE A 145 13.06 4.54 -3.07
C PHE A 145 14.55 4.86 -3.13
N THR A 146 15.00 5.83 -2.34
CA THR A 146 16.43 6.17 -2.19
C THR A 146 16.89 5.83 -0.79
N VAL A 147 17.88 4.95 -0.67
CA VAL A 147 18.43 4.54 0.64
C VAL A 147 19.08 5.74 1.34
N ASP A 148 18.76 5.93 2.62
CA ASP A 148 19.31 7.03 3.41
C ASP A 148 20.78 6.80 3.80
N GLU A 149 21.36 7.76 4.55
CA GLU A 149 22.76 7.69 4.99
C GLU A 149 23.09 6.49 5.90
N SER A 150 22.08 5.82 6.48
CA SER A 150 22.30 4.62 7.29
C SER A 150 22.78 3.43 6.47
N GLY A 151 22.42 3.39 5.18
CA GLY A 151 22.66 2.24 4.31
C GLY A 151 21.88 0.97 4.74
N ILE A 152 20.81 1.11 5.52
CA ILE A 152 20.02 -0.02 6.04
C ILE A 152 18.53 0.12 5.67
N VAL A 153 18.15 -0.72 4.71
CA VAL A 153 16.83 -1.24 4.33
C VAL A 153 15.96 -1.83 5.44
N LYS A 154 15.02 -1.16 6.12
CA LYS A 154 14.12 -1.85 7.08
C LYS A 154 12.72 -2.03 6.54
N ILE A 155 12.22 -3.27 6.51
CA ILE A 155 10.88 -3.60 6.00
C ILE A 155 10.09 -4.45 7.01
N ASP A 156 8.92 -3.96 7.40
CA ASP A 156 7.94 -4.68 8.23
C ASP A 156 6.68 -4.97 7.41
N TRP A 157 6.24 -6.23 7.40
CA TRP A 157 4.99 -6.61 6.76
C TRP A 157 3.85 -6.47 7.77
N LEU A 158 3.04 -5.43 7.62
CA LEU A 158 2.07 -5.05 8.64
C LEU A 158 0.73 -5.79 8.50
N TYR A 159 0.24 -5.94 7.27
CA TYR A 159 -1.08 -6.52 7.02
C TYR A 159 -1.13 -7.33 5.71
N ASP A 160 -1.94 -8.38 5.75
CA ASP A 160 -2.25 -9.27 4.63
C ASP A 160 -3.77 -9.26 4.37
N GLY A 161 -4.17 -8.70 3.22
CA GLY A 161 -5.56 -8.72 2.75
C GLY A 161 -5.93 -10.01 2.01
N GLY A 162 -4.99 -10.96 1.85
CA GLY A 162 -5.24 -12.30 1.33
C GLY A 162 -5.32 -12.44 -0.19
N LYS A 163 -5.24 -11.32 -0.91
CA LYS A 163 -5.26 -11.31 -2.38
C LYS A 163 -3.96 -11.81 -2.99
N TYR A 164 -2.84 -11.64 -2.28
CA TYR A 164 -1.49 -11.88 -2.78
C TYR A 164 -0.78 -13.02 -2.05
N GLN A 165 -1.02 -14.25 -2.50
CA GLN A 165 -0.39 -15.47 -1.97
C GLN A 165 0.98 -15.77 -2.58
N GLY A 166 1.92 -14.83 -2.51
CA GLY A 166 3.21 -14.97 -3.18
C GLY A 166 4.39 -14.35 -2.43
N GLU A 167 5.28 -13.68 -3.15
CA GLU A 167 6.57 -13.21 -2.63
C GLU A 167 6.78 -11.72 -2.89
N PHE A 168 7.34 -11.03 -1.90
CA PHE A 168 7.68 -9.61 -1.97
C PHE A 168 9.19 -9.43 -1.91
N GLY A 169 9.72 -8.55 -2.75
CA GLY A 169 11.15 -8.32 -2.90
C GLY A 169 11.47 -6.85 -3.13
N ILE A 170 12.74 -6.51 -2.93
CA ILE A 170 13.33 -5.23 -3.32
C ILE A 170 14.52 -5.46 -4.24
N PHE A 171 14.76 -4.54 -5.17
CA PHE A 171 15.89 -4.60 -6.09
C PHE A 171 16.39 -3.20 -6.44
N SER A 172 17.71 -3.05 -6.47
CA SER A 172 18.38 -1.86 -6.99
C SER A 172 18.00 -1.69 -8.46
N ILE A 173 17.79 -0.44 -8.89
CA ILE A 173 17.53 -0.10 -10.29
C ILE A 173 18.80 0.37 -11.02
N ALA A 174 19.93 0.47 -10.32
CA ALA A 174 21.19 0.93 -10.91
C ALA A 174 21.60 0.04 -12.09
N GLY A 175 21.92 0.63 -13.25
CA GLY A 175 22.32 -0.11 -14.45
C GLY A 175 21.15 -0.78 -15.17
N MET A 176 19.89 -0.42 -14.86
CA MET A 176 18.69 -0.91 -15.56
C MET A 176 18.03 0.18 -16.42
N GLU A 177 18.71 1.29 -16.68
CA GLU A 177 18.16 2.49 -17.35
C GLU A 177 17.78 2.21 -18.81
N ASP A 178 18.44 1.25 -19.45
CA ASP A 178 18.16 0.81 -20.82
C ASP A 178 17.06 -0.27 -20.91
N LEU A 179 16.54 -0.74 -19.77
CA LEU A 179 15.50 -1.76 -19.71
C LEU A 179 14.12 -1.12 -19.55
N THR A 180 13.20 -1.40 -20.47
CA THR A 180 11.82 -0.94 -20.35
C THR A 180 11.13 -1.59 -19.14
N PRO A 181 10.63 -0.83 -18.16
CA PRO A 181 9.86 -1.37 -17.04
C PRO A 181 8.72 -2.27 -17.50
N GLY A 182 8.47 -3.37 -16.78
CA GLY A 182 7.47 -4.37 -17.14
C GLY A 182 7.80 -5.26 -18.36
N SER A 183 8.89 -5.03 -19.09
CA SER A 183 9.39 -5.95 -20.13
C SER A 183 9.88 -7.28 -19.53
N SER A 184 9.98 -8.31 -20.37
CA SER A 184 10.48 -9.63 -19.92
C SER A 184 11.94 -9.54 -19.45
N GLU A 185 12.74 -8.70 -20.08
CA GLU A 185 14.14 -8.43 -19.76
C GLU A 185 14.28 -7.69 -18.43
N PHE A 186 13.44 -6.68 -18.20
CA PHE A 186 13.38 -5.95 -16.93
C PHE A 186 12.96 -6.87 -15.78
N ILE A 187 11.90 -7.65 -15.97
CA ILE A 187 11.41 -8.62 -14.97
C ILE A 187 12.50 -9.65 -14.67
N ALA A 188 13.18 -10.19 -15.69
CA ALA A 188 14.24 -11.16 -15.51
C ALA A 188 15.40 -10.61 -14.66
N GLU A 189 15.84 -9.38 -14.93
CA GLU A 189 16.93 -8.75 -14.18
C GLU A 189 16.52 -8.39 -12.76
N ALA A 190 15.31 -7.83 -12.56
CA ALA A 190 14.77 -7.55 -11.22
C ALA A 190 14.69 -8.82 -10.36
N VAL A 191 14.13 -9.91 -10.90
CA VAL A 191 14.01 -11.19 -10.21
C VAL A 191 15.38 -11.79 -9.90
N LYS A 192 16.33 -11.71 -10.83
CA LYS A 192 17.72 -12.16 -10.62
C LYS A 192 18.37 -11.41 -9.45
N ARG A 193 18.15 -10.11 -9.33
CA ARG A 193 18.67 -9.29 -8.23
C ARG A 193 18.03 -9.67 -6.90
N VAL A 194 16.71 -9.85 -6.83
CA VAL A 194 16.00 -10.32 -5.63
C VAL A 194 16.55 -11.67 -5.13
N ILE A 195 16.69 -12.64 -6.05
CA ILE A 195 17.17 -13.99 -5.72
C ILE A 195 18.64 -13.98 -5.28
N SER A 196 19.43 -13.00 -5.71
CA SER A 196 20.84 -12.90 -5.34
C SER A 196 21.05 -12.72 -3.83
N ASN A 197 20.05 -12.17 -3.13
CA ASN A 197 20.08 -11.89 -1.69
C ASN A 197 21.35 -11.10 -1.29
N SER A 198 21.61 -10.02 -2.04
CA SER A 198 22.80 -9.18 -1.96
C SER A 198 22.41 -7.70 -2.03
N ASP A 199 23.38 -6.78 -1.98
CA ASP A 199 23.11 -5.34 -2.08
C ASP A 199 22.39 -4.91 -3.38
N GLN A 200 22.31 -5.80 -4.37
CA GLN A 200 21.52 -5.61 -5.59
C GLN A 200 20.03 -5.89 -5.39
N GLY A 201 19.64 -6.70 -4.40
CA GLY A 201 18.25 -7.06 -4.14
C GLY A 201 18.08 -8.22 -3.17
N TYR A 202 16.90 -8.27 -2.56
CA TYR A 202 16.56 -9.20 -1.50
C TYR A 202 15.13 -9.73 -1.67
N LEU A 203 14.94 -11.03 -1.47
CA LEU A 203 13.63 -11.59 -1.11
C LEU A 203 13.32 -11.08 0.30
N VAL A 204 12.24 -10.32 0.43
CA VAL A 204 11.81 -9.79 1.71
C VAL A 204 10.99 -10.84 2.43
N PHE A 205 9.78 -11.19 1.96
CA PHE A 205 8.91 -12.19 2.59
C PHE A 205 8.20 -13.08 1.57
N SER A 206 7.68 -14.21 2.06
CA SER A 206 6.88 -15.16 1.30
C SER A 206 5.64 -15.51 2.12
N ASP A 207 4.46 -15.16 1.64
CA ASP A 207 3.17 -15.45 2.30
C ASP A 207 2.96 -16.98 2.49
N LEU A 208 3.61 -17.79 1.66
CA LEU A 208 3.63 -19.25 1.84
C LEU A 208 4.36 -19.73 3.10
N GLN A 209 5.20 -18.89 3.72
CA GLN A 209 6.16 -19.30 4.76
C GLN A 209 6.10 -18.47 6.04
N GLU A 210 5.41 -17.33 6.04
CA GLU A 210 5.30 -16.40 7.15
C GLU A 210 4.04 -15.54 7.00
N GLY A 211 3.66 -14.85 8.07
CA GLY A 211 2.49 -13.97 8.08
C GLY A 211 2.85 -12.53 8.42
N ALA A 212 1.89 -11.64 8.22
CA ALA A 212 1.99 -10.24 8.59
C ALA A 212 1.98 -10.05 10.13
N ARG A 213 2.49 -8.91 10.60
CA ARG A 213 2.55 -8.53 12.01
C ARG A 213 1.17 -8.51 12.66
N PHE A 214 0.18 -7.91 11.97
CA PHE A 214 -1.16 -7.77 12.50
C PHE A 214 -2.11 -8.76 11.82
N SER A 215 -2.98 -9.38 12.63
CA SER A 215 -4.01 -10.32 12.17
C SER A 215 -5.39 -9.79 12.58
N GLY A 216 -6.36 -10.00 11.71
CA GLY A 216 -7.75 -9.59 11.88
C GLY A 216 -8.38 -9.07 10.59
N ILE A 217 -9.63 -8.67 10.71
CA ILE A 217 -10.40 -8.13 9.58
C ILE A 217 -10.18 -6.61 9.53
N LEU A 218 -9.75 -6.11 8.37
CA LEU A 218 -9.54 -4.70 8.08
C LEU A 218 -10.57 -4.22 7.05
N GLY A 219 -11.06 -2.99 7.19
CA GLY A 219 -12.01 -2.43 6.22
C GLY A 219 -13.25 -3.29 6.01
N ASN A 220 -13.53 -3.61 4.74
CA ASN A 220 -14.66 -4.43 4.33
C ASN A 220 -14.30 -5.92 4.10
N GLU A 221 -13.12 -6.36 4.53
CA GLU A 221 -12.67 -7.74 4.36
C GLU A 221 -13.63 -8.76 4.98
N ILE A 222 -13.79 -9.91 4.32
CA ILE A 222 -14.75 -10.93 4.75
C ILE A 222 -14.21 -11.84 5.86
N ARG A 223 -12.88 -11.90 6.02
CA ARG A 223 -12.19 -12.73 7.02
C ARG A 223 -10.75 -12.26 7.22
N ASP A 224 -10.11 -12.78 8.26
CA ASP A 224 -8.67 -12.67 8.45
C ASP A 224 -7.97 -13.64 7.50
N TRP A 225 -7.16 -13.10 6.60
CA TRP A 225 -6.42 -13.87 5.60
C TRP A 225 -5.00 -14.21 6.04
N ASN A 226 -4.47 -13.45 7.00
CA ASN A 226 -3.12 -13.60 7.49
C ASN A 226 -2.87 -15.04 7.97
N ALA A 227 -1.94 -15.71 7.30
CA ALA A 227 -1.54 -17.07 7.57
C ALA A 227 -0.03 -17.14 7.84
N GLY A 228 0.42 -18.18 8.54
CA GLY A 228 1.84 -18.28 8.91
C GLY A 228 2.21 -17.47 10.16
N ALA A 229 3.47 -17.59 10.59
CA ALA A 229 3.99 -16.89 11.76
C ALA A 229 4.72 -15.63 11.29
N TYR A 230 4.54 -14.52 12.00
CA TYR A 230 5.35 -13.32 11.79
C TYR A 230 6.83 -13.60 12.10
N LYS A 231 7.73 -13.17 11.22
CA LYS A 231 9.18 -13.40 11.35
C LYS A 231 9.99 -12.15 11.73
N GLY A 232 9.33 -11.09 12.18
CA GLY A 232 10.00 -9.88 12.65
C GLY A 232 10.33 -8.88 11.55
N LEU A 233 10.81 -7.72 12.00
CA LEU A 233 11.31 -6.64 11.15
C LEU A 233 12.55 -7.10 10.39
N LYS A 234 12.56 -6.92 9.06
CA LYS A 234 13.68 -7.33 8.22
C LYS A 234 14.60 -6.15 7.96
N SER A 235 15.91 -6.38 8.03
CA SER A 235 16.94 -5.36 7.82
C SER A 235 17.89 -5.81 6.71
N PHE A 236 18.07 -4.97 5.70
CA PHE A 236 18.85 -5.24 4.50
C PHE A 236 19.93 -4.18 4.33
N ALA A 237 21.17 -4.61 4.09
CA ALA A 237 22.25 -3.67 3.81
C ALA A 237 22.19 -3.26 2.34
N MET A 238 21.97 -1.98 2.07
CA MET A 238 22.03 -1.42 0.72
C MET A 238 22.81 -0.11 0.79
N PRO A 239 23.79 0.15 -0.09
CA PRO A 239 24.60 1.36 -0.01
C PRO A 239 23.75 2.64 0.02
N ALA A 240 24.13 3.60 0.85
CA ALA A 240 23.46 4.91 0.91
C ALA A 240 23.40 5.55 -0.49
N GLY A 241 22.26 6.18 -0.81
CA GLY A 241 21.97 6.76 -2.13
C GLY A 241 21.62 5.74 -3.21
N THR A 242 21.62 4.43 -2.92
CA THR A 242 21.11 3.43 -3.87
C THR A 242 19.64 3.69 -4.13
N GLN A 243 19.26 3.75 -5.40
CA GLN A 243 17.87 3.77 -5.81
C GLN A 243 17.38 2.33 -5.99
N PHE A 244 16.20 2.02 -5.45
CA PHE A 244 15.58 0.70 -5.54
C PHE A 244 14.08 0.79 -5.76
N ALA A 245 13.51 -0.31 -6.22
CA ALA A 245 12.07 -0.50 -6.36
C ALA A 245 11.64 -1.79 -5.67
N THR A 246 10.35 -1.90 -5.40
CA THR A 246 9.74 -3.13 -4.87
C THR A 246 9.15 -3.96 -6.00
N ILE A 247 9.06 -5.26 -5.78
CA ILE A 247 8.42 -6.22 -6.68
C ILE A 247 7.59 -7.20 -5.84
N LEU A 248 6.31 -7.32 -6.17
CA LEU A 248 5.37 -8.26 -5.59
C LEU A 248 4.98 -9.29 -6.64
N VAL A 249 5.20 -10.56 -6.36
CA VAL A 249 4.75 -11.68 -7.18
C VAL A 249 3.47 -12.22 -6.56
N PRO A 250 2.29 -12.04 -7.17
CA PRO A 250 1.01 -12.22 -6.49
C PRO A 250 0.66 -13.66 -6.15
N ASN A 251 0.74 -14.60 -7.10
CA ASN A 251 0.42 -16.03 -6.86
C ASN A 251 1.52 -16.95 -7.40
N SER A 252 2.77 -16.58 -7.14
CA SER A 252 3.94 -17.36 -7.56
C SER A 252 5.16 -17.01 -6.71
N THR A 253 6.31 -17.60 -7.08
CA THR A 253 7.61 -17.31 -6.45
C THR A 253 8.53 -16.64 -7.45
N PHE A 254 9.52 -15.90 -6.96
CA PHE A 254 10.62 -15.39 -7.77
C PHE A 254 11.36 -16.52 -8.49
N ALA A 255 11.52 -17.68 -7.84
CA ALA A 255 12.13 -18.84 -8.48
C ALA A 255 11.34 -19.33 -9.71
N SER A 256 10.01 -19.37 -9.63
CA SER A 256 9.15 -19.68 -10.78
C SER A 256 9.18 -18.57 -11.83
N LEU A 257 9.11 -17.31 -11.42
CA LEU A 257 9.12 -16.16 -12.33
C LEU A 257 10.46 -16.02 -13.08
N SER A 258 11.58 -16.40 -12.46
CA SER A 258 12.91 -16.40 -13.10
C SER A 258 12.98 -17.32 -14.32
N GLN A 259 12.16 -18.37 -14.36
CA GLN A 259 12.08 -19.32 -15.47
C GLN A 259 11.13 -18.84 -16.58
N ASN A 260 10.19 -17.94 -16.26
CA ASN A 260 9.20 -17.41 -17.18
C ASN A 260 8.88 -15.92 -16.88
N PRO A 261 9.84 -15.01 -17.08
CA PRO A 261 9.70 -13.61 -16.69
C PRO A 261 8.65 -12.86 -17.55
N GLY A 262 8.42 -13.31 -18.77
CA GLY A 262 7.41 -12.77 -19.69
C GLY A 262 6.01 -13.38 -19.56
N THR A 263 5.64 -13.87 -18.37
CA THR A 263 4.35 -14.54 -18.18
C THR A 263 3.17 -13.65 -18.57
N THR A 264 2.28 -14.16 -19.42
CA THR A 264 1.01 -13.50 -19.76
C THR A 264 -0.11 -13.85 -18.77
N ASP A 265 0.15 -14.73 -17.80
CA ASP A 265 -0.79 -15.05 -16.73
C ASP A 265 -0.88 -13.86 -15.77
N THR A 266 -2.01 -13.16 -15.85
CA THR A 266 -2.28 -11.97 -15.03
C THR A 266 -2.21 -12.26 -13.55
N ASN A 267 -2.58 -13.45 -13.09
CA ASN A 267 -2.53 -13.78 -11.66
C ASN A 267 -1.12 -14.05 -11.15
N LYS A 268 -0.12 -14.15 -12.04
CA LYS A 268 1.30 -14.37 -11.72
C LYS A 268 2.23 -13.26 -12.17
N ARG A 269 1.72 -12.32 -12.99
CA ARG A 269 2.49 -11.17 -13.46
C ARG A 269 2.89 -10.30 -12.26
N PRO A 270 4.19 -9.96 -12.12
CA PRO A 270 4.68 -9.17 -11.01
C PRO A 270 4.10 -7.75 -11.03
N LEU A 271 4.09 -7.18 -9.84
CA LEU A 271 3.57 -5.88 -9.48
C LEU A 271 4.75 -5.05 -8.96
N PHE A 272 5.02 -3.88 -9.55
CA PHE A 272 6.16 -3.04 -9.18
C PHE A 272 5.70 -1.78 -8.44
N SER A 273 6.57 -1.16 -7.65
CA SER A 273 6.31 0.20 -7.17
C SER A 273 6.39 1.25 -8.27
N LEU A 274 7.17 1.01 -9.33
CA LEU A 274 7.46 1.97 -10.40
C LEU A 274 6.19 2.32 -11.18
N VAL A 275 5.92 3.63 -11.31
CA VAL A 275 4.70 4.17 -11.94
C VAL A 275 4.73 4.17 -13.48
N SER A 276 5.84 3.79 -14.12
CA SER A 276 5.91 3.70 -15.58
C SER A 276 5.33 2.39 -16.13
N ASP A 277 4.21 2.52 -16.85
CA ASP A 277 3.63 1.62 -17.87
C ASP A 277 4.00 0.14 -17.77
N ASN A 278 3.19 -0.61 -17.02
CA ASN A 278 3.12 -2.06 -17.14
C ASN A 278 2.45 -2.41 -18.49
N PRO A 279 3.17 -2.77 -19.56
CA PRO A 279 2.60 -2.74 -20.91
C PRO A 279 1.50 -3.80 -21.02
N GLY A 280 0.25 -3.38 -21.27
CA GLY A 280 -0.91 -4.25 -21.46
C GLY A 280 -2.09 -4.03 -20.50
N TYR A 281 -1.99 -3.08 -19.57
CA TYR A 281 -3.09 -2.57 -18.74
C TYR A 281 -2.96 -1.05 -18.71
N GLY A 282 -4.08 -0.32 -18.68
CA GLY A 282 -4.05 1.14 -18.62
C GLY A 282 -3.13 1.63 -17.49
N THR A 283 -2.45 2.74 -17.74
CA THR A 283 -1.90 3.69 -16.76
C THR A 283 -2.38 3.42 -15.33
N HIS A 284 -1.53 2.76 -14.53
CA HIS A 284 -1.81 2.51 -13.12
C HIS A 284 -1.22 3.65 -12.29
N ILE A 285 -1.91 4.79 -12.24
CA ILE A 285 -1.68 5.72 -11.13
C ILE A 285 -2.05 4.97 -9.84
N GLY A 286 -1.12 4.87 -8.89
CA GLY A 286 -1.44 4.41 -7.53
C GLY A 286 -1.37 2.91 -7.26
N GLN A 287 -0.56 2.12 -7.98
CA GLN A 287 -0.36 0.71 -7.60
C GLN A 287 0.16 0.54 -6.16
N MET A 288 0.94 1.50 -5.69
CA MET A 288 1.42 1.60 -4.32
C MET A 288 1.20 3.03 -3.85
N ALA A 289 0.71 3.22 -2.64
CA ALA A 289 0.41 4.54 -2.07
C ALA A 289 1.03 4.72 -0.70
N ASP A 290 1.50 5.92 -0.38
CA ASP A 290 1.89 6.29 0.97
C ASP A 290 0.64 6.52 1.82
N ILE A 291 0.42 5.66 2.80
CA ILE A 291 -0.81 5.60 3.62
C ILE A 291 -1.07 6.90 4.38
N SER A 292 -0.01 7.63 4.73
CA SER A 292 -0.06 8.77 5.66
C SER A 292 0.61 10.05 5.13
N GLY A 293 1.29 9.96 3.98
CA GLY A 293 2.13 11.04 3.45
C GLY A 293 3.45 11.24 4.21
N MET A 294 3.83 10.32 5.11
CA MET A 294 5.05 10.40 5.92
C MET A 294 6.27 9.71 5.29
N GLY A 295 6.10 9.03 4.15
CA GLY A 295 7.14 8.30 3.42
C GLY A 295 7.62 7.02 4.10
N LYS A 296 6.80 6.40 4.95
CA LYS A 296 7.20 5.23 5.77
C LYS A 296 6.34 4.00 5.59
N ALA A 297 5.07 4.15 5.26
CA ALA A 297 4.14 3.03 5.21
C ALA A 297 3.33 3.10 3.94
N PHE A 298 3.22 1.96 3.28
CA PHE A 298 2.76 1.87 1.92
C PHE A 298 1.76 0.74 1.78
N ALA A 299 0.69 1.03 1.05
CA ALA A 299 -0.34 0.06 0.71
C ALA A 299 -0.29 -0.25 -0.78
N TYR A 300 -0.50 -1.51 -1.12
CA TYR A 300 -0.83 -1.93 -2.48
C TYR A 300 -2.33 -2.03 -2.64
N GLU A 301 -2.79 -1.66 -3.84
CA GLU A 301 -4.14 -1.89 -4.33
C GLU A 301 -4.22 -3.17 -5.17
N ASP A 302 -5.40 -3.75 -5.33
CA ASP A 302 -5.63 -4.89 -6.20
C ASP A 302 -5.62 -4.50 -7.70
N LYS A 303 -5.39 -5.52 -8.53
CA LYS A 303 -5.10 -5.36 -9.95
C LYS A 303 -6.19 -4.57 -10.71
N ASP A 304 -5.72 -3.80 -11.70
CA ASP A 304 -6.45 -3.11 -12.76
C ASP A 304 -7.52 -2.13 -12.25
N ALA A 305 -7.41 -0.85 -12.63
CA ALA A 305 -8.34 0.21 -12.26
C ALA A 305 -9.82 -0.19 -12.51
N ALA A 306 -10.06 -1.08 -13.49
CA ALA A 306 -11.38 -1.59 -13.84
C ALA A 306 -11.99 -2.63 -12.85
N THR A 307 -11.18 -3.28 -12.02
CA THR A 307 -11.64 -4.29 -11.04
C THR A 307 -11.30 -3.97 -9.60
N SER A 308 -10.54 -2.90 -9.36
CA SER A 308 -10.16 -2.47 -8.03
C SER A 308 -11.33 -1.93 -7.21
N ASP A 309 -11.28 -2.16 -5.89
CA ASP A 309 -12.24 -1.58 -4.94
C ASP A 309 -11.76 -0.29 -4.27
N TRP A 310 -10.53 0.11 -4.57
CA TRP A 310 -9.89 1.40 -4.29
C TRP A 310 -9.72 1.67 -2.80
N ASP A 311 -9.54 0.62 -2.00
CA ASP A 311 -9.44 0.74 -0.55
C ASP A 311 -8.02 0.56 0.01
N TYR A 312 -7.06 0.17 -0.82
CA TYR A 312 -5.63 0.10 -0.54
C TYR A 312 -5.33 -0.68 0.74
N ASN A 313 -5.89 -1.88 0.86
CA ASN A 313 -5.72 -2.73 2.04
C ASN A 313 -5.16 -4.13 1.73
N ASP A 314 -4.87 -4.47 0.47
CA ASP A 314 -4.48 -5.84 0.07
C ASP A 314 -3.12 -6.28 0.63
N LEU A 315 -2.19 -5.33 0.73
CA LEU A 315 -0.87 -5.55 1.32
C LEU A 315 -0.37 -4.24 1.91
N ILE A 316 -0.07 -4.23 3.20
CA ILE A 316 0.49 -3.08 3.89
C ILE A 316 1.90 -3.40 4.36
N VAL A 317 2.87 -2.60 3.94
CA VAL A 317 4.28 -2.69 4.34
C VAL A 317 4.76 -1.37 4.91
N MET A 318 5.58 -1.44 5.95
CA MET A 318 6.38 -0.31 6.40
C MET A 318 7.79 -0.43 5.83
N ILE A 319 8.29 0.62 5.17
CA ILE A 319 9.66 0.70 4.65
C ILE A 319 10.30 1.93 5.29
N THR A 320 11.38 1.72 6.06
CA THR A 320 12.18 2.78 6.69
C THR A 320 13.65 2.61 6.36
N GLY A 321 14.46 3.65 6.55
CA GLY A 321 15.84 3.68 6.07
C GLY A 321 15.97 4.08 4.59
N ALA A 322 14.88 4.56 3.99
CA ALA A 322 14.82 5.06 2.63
C ALA A 322 13.75 6.15 2.51
N GLU A 323 13.94 7.06 1.55
CA GLU A 323 12.95 8.07 1.16
C GLU A 323 12.21 7.60 -0.11
N SER A 324 10.92 7.93 -0.22
CA SER A 324 10.08 7.59 -1.37
C SER A 324 9.40 8.83 -1.93
N ASN A 325 9.04 8.78 -3.21
CA ASN A 325 8.24 9.79 -3.89
C ASN A 325 6.88 9.27 -4.38
N LEU A 326 6.29 8.32 -3.63
CA LEU A 326 4.95 7.81 -3.93
C LEU A 326 3.87 8.83 -3.54
N PRO A 327 2.75 8.88 -4.28
CA PRO A 327 1.60 9.70 -3.91
C PRO A 327 1.00 9.26 -2.58
N ALA A 328 0.43 10.21 -1.84
CA ALA A 328 -0.31 9.93 -0.62
C ALA A 328 -1.64 9.24 -0.95
N LEU A 329 -2.08 8.32 -0.09
CA LEU A 329 -3.33 7.59 -0.27
C LEU A 329 -4.54 8.53 -0.42
N ASP A 330 -4.56 9.63 0.34
CA ASP A 330 -5.64 10.61 0.31
C ASP A 330 -5.83 11.27 -1.07
N SER A 331 -4.77 11.39 -1.87
CA SER A 331 -4.87 11.91 -3.24
C SER A 331 -5.44 10.89 -4.22
N LEU A 332 -5.51 9.61 -3.85
CA LEU A 332 -5.97 8.51 -4.71
C LEU A 332 -7.41 8.07 -4.39
N VAL A 333 -7.91 8.33 -3.17
CA VAL A 333 -9.22 7.83 -2.70
C VAL A 333 -10.27 8.92 -2.43
N GLY A 334 -9.92 10.21 -2.58
CA GLY A 334 -10.75 11.37 -2.23
C GLY A 334 -12.11 11.48 -2.97
N LYS A 335 -13.02 12.30 -2.40
CA LYS A 335 -14.39 12.53 -2.95
C LYS A 335 -14.43 13.24 -4.29
N ASP A 336 -13.37 13.96 -4.62
CA ASP A 336 -13.23 14.74 -5.86
C ASP A 336 -12.57 13.94 -6.99
N VAL A 337 -12.18 12.68 -6.74
CA VAL A 337 -11.77 11.74 -7.80
C VAL A 337 -12.99 11.46 -8.68
N VAL A 338 -12.89 11.79 -9.98
CA VAL A 338 -13.97 11.64 -10.96
C VAL A 338 -14.22 10.16 -11.24
N ARG A 339 -15.01 9.52 -10.38
CA ARG A 339 -15.43 8.12 -10.56
C ARG A 339 -16.55 8.01 -11.59
N SER A 340 -16.49 6.99 -12.44
CA SER A 340 -17.57 6.66 -13.37
C SER A 340 -18.89 6.44 -12.61
N LYS A 341 -20.04 6.69 -13.25
CA LYS A 341 -21.36 6.47 -12.63
C LYS A 341 -21.58 5.00 -12.18
N ARG A 342 -20.79 4.06 -12.68
CA ARG A 342 -20.78 2.65 -12.29
C ARG A 342 -19.99 2.44 -11.00
N GLU A 343 -18.84 3.08 -10.85
CA GLU A 343 -18.01 3.07 -9.63
C GLU A 343 -18.67 3.78 -8.44
N LYS A 344 -19.39 4.89 -8.67
CA LYS A 344 -20.07 5.67 -7.61
C LYS A 344 -21.21 4.92 -6.89
N ARG A 345 -21.72 3.82 -7.47
CA ARG A 345 -22.96 3.17 -7.01
C ARG A 345 -22.73 2.07 -5.98
N ASP A 346 -21.54 1.47 -5.94
CA ASP A 346 -21.25 0.29 -5.12
C ASP A 346 -20.07 0.47 -4.13
N ASN A 347 -19.10 1.37 -4.38
CA ASN A 347 -17.86 1.48 -3.57
C ASN A 347 -17.59 2.91 -3.08
N ALA A 348 -18.19 3.32 -1.97
CA ALA A 348 -17.64 4.43 -1.20
C ALA A 348 -16.41 3.91 -0.47
N PHE A 349 -15.24 4.55 -0.66
CA PHE A 349 -14.04 4.23 0.11
C PHE A 349 -14.38 4.22 1.61
N THR A 350 -14.32 3.04 2.22
CA THR A 350 -14.44 2.91 3.67
C THR A 350 -13.03 3.06 4.22
N ASP A 351 -12.73 4.24 4.77
CA ASP A 351 -11.41 4.51 5.34
C ASP A 351 -11.12 3.55 6.52
N TRP A 352 -10.39 2.48 6.21
CA TRP A 352 -10.07 1.43 7.17
C TRP A 352 -9.13 1.93 8.27
N ARG A 353 -8.36 2.99 8.01
CA ARG A 353 -7.37 3.59 8.94
C ARG A 353 -8.05 4.07 10.23
N THR A 354 -9.28 4.57 10.10
CA THR A 354 -10.04 5.12 11.23
C THR A 354 -11.27 4.29 11.59
N GLY A 355 -11.79 3.50 10.65
CA GLY A 355 -13.07 2.77 10.79
C GLY A 355 -13.02 1.53 11.70
N SER A 356 -11.84 0.97 11.97
CA SER A 356 -11.70 -0.28 12.73
C SER A 356 -10.63 -0.19 13.83
N GLU A 357 -10.77 -1.01 14.88
CA GLU A 357 -9.74 -1.10 15.94
C GLU A 357 -8.40 -1.62 15.40
N LEU A 358 -8.44 -2.51 14.40
CA LEU A 358 -7.24 -2.99 13.72
C LEU A 358 -6.56 -1.86 12.92
N GLY A 359 -7.33 -1.09 12.16
CA GLY A 359 -6.81 0.07 11.42
C GLY A 359 -6.16 1.09 12.33
N LYS A 360 -6.81 1.47 13.44
CA LYS A 360 -6.23 2.36 14.45
C LYS A 360 -4.94 1.81 15.05
N LEU A 361 -4.87 0.49 15.26
CA LEU A 361 -3.67 -0.16 15.78
C LEU A 361 -2.52 -0.09 14.77
N ILE A 362 -2.78 -0.41 13.49
CA ILE A 362 -1.80 -0.28 12.40
C ILE A 362 -1.32 1.17 12.30
N MET A 363 -2.24 2.14 12.25
CA MET A 363 -1.91 3.55 12.18
C MET A 363 -1.10 4.02 13.39
N SER A 364 -1.43 3.60 14.61
CA SER A 364 -0.64 3.95 15.79
C SER A 364 0.81 3.47 15.73
N HIS A 365 1.06 2.37 15.02
CA HIS A 365 2.41 1.87 14.79
C HIS A 365 3.11 2.65 13.67
N ILE A 366 2.41 3.00 12.59
CA ILE A 366 2.91 3.82 11.48
C ILE A 366 3.26 5.25 11.92
N GLU A 367 2.37 5.87 12.69
CA GLU A 367 2.46 7.25 13.19
C GLU A 367 3.22 7.35 14.52
N ALA A 368 3.88 6.26 14.94
CA ALA A 368 4.73 6.30 16.11
C ALA A 368 5.75 7.44 15.95
N PRO A 369 5.86 8.34 16.94
CA PRO A 369 6.70 9.53 16.82
C PRO A 369 8.13 9.18 16.42
N ALA A 370 8.70 9.96 15.51
CA ALA A 370 10.12 9.82 15.18
C ALA A 370 10.96 10.04 16.43
N VAL A 371 12.06 9.29 16.55
CA VAL A 371 13.01 9.44 17.65
C VAL A 371 13.68 10.80 17.54
N THR A 372 13.37 11.70 18.48
CA THR A 372 14.05 12.98 18.66
C THR A 372 15.15 12.86 19.72
N GLU A 373 16.01 13.88 19.85
CA GLU A 373 17.05 13.90 20.90
C GLU A 373 16.49 13.77 22.32
N ASP A 374 15.25 14.23 22.56
CA ASP A 374 14.59 14.16 23.86
C ASP A 374 13.77 12.87 24.07
N THR A 375 13.64 12.03 23.05
CA THR A 375 12.81 10.82 23.12
C THR A 375 13.48 9.78 24.02
N LEU A 376 12.81 9.36 25.10
CA LEU A 376 13.26 8.23 25.90
C LEU A 376 12.95 6.91 25.20
N ARG A 377 13.93 6.02 25.17
CA ARG A 377 13.85 4.71 24.52
C ARG A 377 14.42 3.61 25.39
N MET A 378 14.04 2.37 25.08
CA MET A 378 14.55 1.18 25.76
C MET A 378 14.85 0.08 24.75
N SER A 379 15.95 -0.63 24.94
CA SER A 379 16.30 -1.84 24.22
C SER A 379 16.51 -2.97 25.22
N ILE A 380 15.82 -4.09 25.00
CA ILE A 380 15.83 -5.26 25.87
C ILE A 380 16.38 -6.43 25.06
N THR A 381 17.55 -6.93 25.41
CA THR A 381 18.21 -8.04 24.72
C THR A 381 18.27 -9.27 25.61
N LEU A 382 17.74 -10.38 25.11
CA LEU A 382 17.81 -11.70 25.72
C LEU A 382 18.83 -12.57 24.97
N ASN A 383 19.93 -12.92 25.63
CA ASN A 383 20.88 -13.93 25.15
C ASN A 383 20.61 -15.25 25.90
N ALA A 384 19.58 -15.96 25.44
CA ALA A 384 19.17 -17.26 25.95
C ALA A 384 18.22 -17.94 24.94
N SER A 385 18.19 -19.26 24.91
CA SER A 385 17.18 -20.03 24.15
C SER A 385 15.85 -20.11 24.89
N ALA A 386 15.23 -18.96 25.13
CA ALA A 386 13.94 -18.76 25.80
C ALA A 386 13.13 -17.67 25.09
N THR A 387 11.84 -17.54 25.35
CA THR A 387 11.00 -16.50 24.72
C THR A 387 11.12 -15.18 25.50
N LEU A 388 11.37 -14.07 24.80
CA LEU A 388 11.31 -12.70 25.35
C LEU A 388 9.96 -12.05 25.03
N LEU A 389 9.28 -11.55 26.06
CA LEU A 389 8.07 -10.72 25.92
C LEU A 389 8.24 -9.43 26.73
N VAL A 390 7.75 -8.32 26.20
CA VAL A 390 7.74 -7.03 26.89
C VAL A 390 6.33 -6.49 26.88
N TYR A 391 5.82 -6.09 28.04
CA TYR A 391 4.54 -5.40 28.20
C TYR A 391 4.77 -3.93 28.52
N ASP A 392 4.03 -3.06 27.84
CA ASP A 392 3.96 -1.64 28.19
C ASP A 392 3.05 -1.42 29.42
N PRO A 393 3.04 -0.19 29.99
CA PRO A 393 2.15 0.16 31.09
C PRO A 393 0.65 0.03 30.78
N GLY A 394 0.27 0.04 29.51
CA GLY A 394 -1.11 -0.18 29.04
C GLY A 394 -1.49 -1.66 28.92
N GLY A 395 -0.54 -2.58 29.09
CA GLY A 395 -0.74 -4.02 28.93
C GLY A 395 -0.60 -4.52 27.48
N ASN A 396 -0.17 -3.68 26.54
CA ASN A 396 0.19 -4.11 25.19
C ASN A 396 1.50 -4.88 25.23
N ILE A 397 1.62 -5.91 24.40
CA ILE A 397 2.78 -6.81 24.35
C ILE A 397 3.61 -6.59 23.10
N MET A 398 4.92 -6.87 23.19
CA MET A 398 5.85 -7.04 22.07
C MET A 398 6.73 -8.29 22.30
N GLY A 399 6.92 -9.09 21.27
CA GLY A 399 7.78 -10.28 21.29
C GLY A 399 8.01 -10.88 19.90
N LYS A 400 8.43 -12.14 19.83
CA LYS A 400 8.75 -12.83 18.56
C LYS A 400 7.59 -12.85 17.56
N GLU A 401 6.36 -12.90 18.06
CA GLU A 401 5.13 -12.94 17.25
C GLU A 401 4.63 -11.53 16.87
N GLY A 402 5.46 -10.50 17.06
CA GLY A 402 5.05 -9.11 16.91
C GLY A 402 4.36 -8.58 18.16
N GLY A 403 3.57 -7.52 18.00
CA GLY A 403 2.96 -6.89 19.16
C GLY A 403 2.18 -5.62 18.87
N LYS A 404 1.52 -5.12 19.92
CA LYS A 404 0.63 -3.95 19.88
C LYS A 404 1.23 -2.69 20.48
N ILE A 405 2.47 -2.76 20.95
CA ILE A 405 3.18 -1.56 21.42
C ILE A 405 3.54 -0.72 20.19
N ALA A 406 2.97 0.48 20.11
CA ALA A 406 3.18 1.42 19.01
C ALA A 406 4.67 1.73 18.82
N GLY A 407 5.14 1.66 17.57
CA GLY A 407 6.54 1.90 17.19
C GLY A 407 7.56 0.94 17.80
N ALA A 408 7.16 -0.12 18.50
CA ALA A 408 8.09 -1.11 19.02
C ALA A 408 8.42 -2.18 17.99
N ASP A 409 9.66 -2.65 18.06
CA ASP A 409 10.23 -3.62 17.13
C ASP A 409 10.76 -4.84 17.86
N PHE A 410 10.69 -5.99 17.18
CA PHE A 410 11.37 -7.21 17.58
C PHE A 410 12.38 -7.60 16.49
N SER A 411 13.59 -7.97 16.91
CA SER A 411 14.61 -8.53 16.02
C SER A 411 15.20 -9.80 16.62
N LEU A 412 15.37 -10.81 15.76
CA LEU A 412 16.21 -11.97 16.04
C LEU A 412 17.60 -11.72 15.45
N ASN A 413 18.59 -11.59 16.32
CA ASN A 413 19.97 -11.32 15.91
C ASN A 413 20.62 -12.60 15.35
N ALA A 414 21.67 -12.43 14.55
CA ALA A 414 22.38 -13.55 13.92
C ALA A 414 23.01 -14.54 14.92
N ASP A 415 23.28 -14.10 16.14
CA ASP A 415 23.78 -14.92 17.25
C ASP A 415 22.66 -15.68 17.99
N GLY A 416 21.41 -15.55 17.53
CA GLY A 416 20.21 -16.13 18.14
C GLY A 416 19.66 -15.33 19.32
N SER A 417 20.28 -14.21 19.70
CA SER A 417 19.73 -13.34 20.74
C SER A 417 18.50 -12.60 20.23
N GLN A 418 17.55 -12.34 21.13
CA GLN A 418 16.31 -11.63 20.82
C GLN A 418 16.41 -10.21 21.35
N THR A 419 15.96 -9.23 20.58
CA THR A 419 15.92 -7.84 21.02
C THR A 419 14.54 -7.24 20.80
N VAL A 420 13.95 -6.68 21.86
CA VAL A 420 12.80 -5.78 21.76
C VAL A 420 13.30 -4.35 21.88
N THR A 421 12.96 -3.51 20.90
CA THR A 421 13.27 -2.09 20.88
C THR A 421 11.99 -1.29 21.04
N LEU A 422 11.94 -0.44 22.06
CA LEU A 422 10.88 0.51 22.33
C LEU A 422 11.36 1.90 21.90
N ASN A 423 10.86 2.38 20.75
CA ASN A 423 11.29 3.65 20.17
C ASN A 423 10.71 4.89 20.87
N SER A 424 9.74 4.70 21.77
CA SER A 424 9.23 5.72 22.67
C SER A 424 8.73 5.06 23.95
N LEU A 425 8.92 5.71 25.09
CA LEU A 425 8.43 5.25 26.39
C LEU A 425 7.26 6.10 26.87
N ILE A 426 6.21 5.44 27.38
CA ILE A 426 5.11 6.10 28.08
C ILE A 426 5.32 5.99 29.61
N PRO A 427 4.79 6.93 30.40
CA PRO A 427 4.88 6.86 31.85
C PRO A 427 4.30 5.57 32.42
N GLY A 428 4.96 5.01 33.44
CA GLY A 428 4.58 3.77 34.10
C GLY A 428 5.67 2.70 34.05
N SER A 429 5.28 1.45 34.31
CA SER A 429 6.21 0.33 34.43
C SER A 429 6.05 -0.66 33.29
N TYR A 430 7.17 -0.95 32.62
CA TYR A 430 7.27 -2.02 31.64
C TYR A 430 7.55 -3.35 32.34
N ARG A 431 6.91 -4.43 31.91
CA ARG A 431 7.16 -5.79 32.42
C ARG A 431 7.88 -6.59 31.36
N ILE A 432 9.06 -7.09 31.69
CA ILE A 432 9.89 -7.92 30.84
C ILE A 432 9.75 -9.36 31.33
N ILE A 433 9.26 -10.23 30.45
CA ILE A 433 8.98 -11.62 30.76
C ILE A 433 9.93 -12.50 29.94
N VAL A 434 10.54 -13.47 30.61
CA VAL A 434 11.33 -14.53 29.97
C VAL A 434 10.66 -15.86 30.27
N GLN A 435 10.22 -16.56 29.24
CA GLN A 435 9.55 -17.85 29.34
C GLN A 435 10.45 -18.95 28.78
N SER A 436 10.75 -19.97 29.57
CA SER A 436 11.65 -21.04 29.14
C SER A 436 10.93 -22.37 28.94
N ALA A 437 11.03 -22.96 27.76
CA ALA A 437 10.50 -24.30 27.49
C ALA A 437 11.41 -25.44 27.99
N ALA A 438 12.67 -25.13 28.31
CA ALA A 438 13.66 -26.08 28.81
C ALA A 438 14.55 -25.42 29.87
N GLU A 439 15.44 -26.17 30.51
CA GLU A 439 16.46 -25.57 31.37
C GLU A 439 17.37 -24.66 30.54
N VAL A 440 17.50 -23.39 30.95
CA VAL A 440 18.29 -22.38 30.25
C VAL A 440 19.08 -21.53 31.22
N GLN A 441 20.29 -21.17 30.79
CA GLN A 441 21.09 -20.11 31.39
C GLN A 441 21.36 -19.06 30.33
N GLY A 442 21.42 -17.80 30.74
CA GLY A 442 21.65 -16.71 29.81
C GLY A 442 21.75 -15.36 30.49
N MET A 443 21.60 -14.30 29.69
CA MET A 443 21.68 -12.93 30.17
C MET A 443 20.56 -12.08 29.57
N LEU A 444 19.86 -11.35 30.43
CA LEU A 444 18.95 -10.28 30.03
C LEU A 444 19.70 -8.96 30.20
N THR A 445 19.75 -8.16 29.16
CA THR A 445 20.33 -6.81 29.20
C THR A 445 19.25 -5.80 28.84
N VAL A 446 19.14 -4.75 29.65
CA VAL A 446 18.27 -3.60 29.36
C VAL A 446 19.16 -2.38 29.23
N LYS A 447 18.99 -1.69 28.11
CA LYS A 447 19.62 -0.41 27.81
C LYS A 447 18.55 0.64 27.64
N THR A 448 18.85 1.84 28.10
CA THR A 448 17.96 2.99 27.89
C THR A 448 18.71 4.12 27.22
N TYR A 449 17.96 4.92 26.46
CA TYR A 449 18.51 5.99 25.65
C TYR A 449 17.67 7.26 25.79
N GLN A 450 18.32 8.41 25.65
CA GLN A 450 17.68 9.69 25.32
C GLN A 450 18.13 10.06 23.91
N GLY A 451 17.19 10.03 22.96
CA GLY A 451 17.49 10.01 21.54
C GLY A 451 18.40 8.84 21.17
N SER A 452 19.56 9.16 20.59
CA SER A 452 20.60 8.18 20.25
C SER A 452 21.58 7.90 21.38
N ALA A 453 21.64 8.73 22.42
CA ALA A 453 22.61 8.60 23.50
C ALA A 453 22.17 7.55 24.52
N GLU A 454 23.01 6.53 24.77
CA GLU A 454 22.81 5.57 25.86
C GLU A 454 22.97 6.29 27.20
N ILE A 455 21.97 6.18 28.08
CA ILE A 455 21.96 6.84 29.40
C ILE A 455 22.02 5.85 30.56
N SER A 456 21.64 4.58 30.34
CA SER A 456 21.79 3.51 31.32
C SER A 456 21.91 2.15 30.64
N SER A 457 22.63 1.24 31.29
CA SER A 457 22.69 -0.16 30.93
C SER A 457 22.78 -1.01 32.18
N GLY A 458 21.99 -2.08 32.22
CA GLY A 458 22.06 -3.10 33.26
C GLY A 458 21.85 -4.48 32.69
N SER A 459 22.44 -5.48 33.33
CA SER A 459 22.30 -6.88 32.95
C SER A 459 22.01 -7.75 34.17
N VAL A 460 21.20 -8.79 33.96
CA VAL A 460 20.86 -9.79 34.96
C VAL A 460 21.05 -11.18 34.37
N ALA A 461 21.68 -12.07 35.14
CA ALA A 461 21.82 -13.47 34.77
C ALA A 461 20.47 -14.18 34.87
N ILE A 462 20.17 -15.03 33.90
CA ILE A 462 18.97 -15.85 33.84
C ILE A 462 19.37 -17.29 34.15
N SER A 463 18.59 -17.94 35.00
CA SER A 463 18.66 -19.38 35.26
C SER A 463 17.22 -19.85 35.49
N LEU A 464 16.63 -20.48 34.48
CA LEU A 464 15.24 -20.95 34.51
C LEU A 464 15.20 -22.44 34.20
N ALA A 465 14.38 -23.18 34.93
CA ALA A 465 14.02 -24.54 34.58
C ALA A 465 12.97 -24.56 33.45
N ALA A 466 12.63 -25.76 32.96
CA ALA A 466 11.55 -25.94 32.00
C ALA A 466 10.21 -25.43 32.58
N HIS A 467 9.46 -24.71 31.74
CA HIS A 467 8.17 -24.09 32.04
C HIS A 467 8.20 -23.03 33.16
N GLU A 468 9.36 -22.47 33.48
CA GLU A 468 9.48 -21.34 34.38
C GLU A 468 9.43 -20.00 33.64
N THR A 469 8.92 -19.00 34.36
CA THR A 469 8.86 -17.60 33.91
C THR A 469 9.76 -16.75 34.80
N MET A 470 10.53 -15.81 34.25
CA MET A 470 11.12 -14.71 35.00
C MET A 470 10.42 -13.41 34.64
N THR A 471 10.05 -12.62 35.65
CA THR A 471 9.51 -11.27 35.47
C THR A 471 10.48 -10.23 36.00
N GLN A 472 10.78 -9.21 35.19
CA GLN A 472 11.52 -8.02 35.57
C GLN A 472 10.70 -6.77 35.25
N THR A 473 10.51 -5.89 36.22
CA THR A 473 9.79 -4.63 36.03
C THR A 473 10.78 -3.47 35.87
N VAL A 474 10.56 -2.61 34.88
CA VAL A 474 11.40 -1.43 34.60
C VAL A 474 10.51 -0.18 34.52
N PRO A 475 10.62 0.77 35.46
CA PRO A 475 9.87 2.02 35.43
C PRO A 475 10.43 2.99 34.37
N ALA A 476 9.59 3.51 33.49
CA ALA A 476 9.95 4.49 32.47
C ALA A 476 10.51 5.79 33.08
N ASP A 477 9.99 6.22 34.23
CA ASP A 477 10.39 7.47 34.89
C ASP A 477 11.77 7.36 35.58
N SER A 478 12.30 6.15 35.74
CA SER A 478 13.60 5.89 36.36
C SER A 478 14.76 5.76 35.35
N VAL A 479 14.43 5.83 34.05
CA VAL A 479 15.33 5.56 32.91
C VAL A 479 16.51 6.54 32.84
N SER A 480 16.38 7.74 33.42
CA SER A 480 17.44 8.76 33.50
C SER A 480 18.45 8.54 34.63
N ALA A 481 18.25 7.54 35.50
CA ALA A 481 19.18 7.19 36.56
C ALA A 481 19.87 5.86 36.23
N SER A 482 21.20 5.80 36.37
CA SER A 482 21.94 4.54 36.44
C SER A 482 21.42 3.72 37.62
N GLN A 483 20.42 2.88 37.38
CA GLN A 483 19.93 1.91 38.34
C GLN A 483 20.29 0.51 37.84
N PRO A 484 20.95 -0.30 38.69
CA PRO A 484 21.16 -1.71 38.37
C PRO A 484 19.80 -2.38 38.16
N LEU A 485 19.68 -3.24 37.15
CA LEU A 485 18.56 -4.16 37.09
C LEU A 485 18.54 -5.00 38.37
N THR A 486 17.40 -5.07 39.01
CA THR A 486 17.20 -6.05 40.08
C THR A 486 17.23 -7.45 39.47
N PRO A 487 17.68 -8.48 40.20
CA PRO A 487 17.39 -9.84 39.80
C PRO A 487 15.87 -10.06 39.78
N GLY A 488 15.32 -10.43 38.63
CA GLY A 488 13.95 -10.93 38.55
C GLY A 488 13.81 -12.17 39.41
N THR A 489 12.69 -12.34 40.10
CA THR A 489 12.44 -13.58 40.85
C THR A 489 11.83 -14.60 39.89
N PRO A 490 12.43 -15.80 39.70
CA PRO A 490 11.80 -16.86 38.95
C PRO A 490 10.44 -17.21 39.56
N VAL A 491 9.42 -17.21 38.72
CA VAL A 491 8.06 -17.60 39.01
C VAL A 491 7.93 -19.07 38.64
N THR A 492 7.73 -19.92 39.65
CA THR A 492 7.83 -21.38 39.52
C THR A 492 6.49 -22.05 39.20
N GLY A 493 6.56 -23.26 38.63
CA GLY A 493 5.49 -24.05 38.00
C GLY A 493 4.26 -24.43 38.84
N THR A 494 4.01 -23.79 39.98
CA THR A 494 2.73 -23.85 40.70
C THR A 494 1.88 -22.60 40.54
N SER A 495 2.46 -21.52 40.02
CA SER A 495 1.76 -20.23 39.84
C SER A 495 1.38 -19.94 38.39
N TYR A 496 1.91 -20.65 37.39
CA TYR A 496 1.55 -20.52 35.96
C TYR A 496 1.21 -19.08 35.49
N ASP A 497 1.91 -18.09 36.04
CA ASP A 497 1.75 -16.67 35.72
C ASP A 497 2.61 -16.42 34.49
N PHE A 498 2.01 -16.68 33.34
CA PHE A 498 2.69 -16.62 32.05
C PHE A 498 2.84 -15.17 31.59
N ASN A 499 1.95 -14.28 32.02
CA ASN A 499 1.99 -12.87 31.66
C ASN A 499 2.84 -12.02 32.63
N GLY A 500 3.20 -12.57 33.79
CA GLY A 500 4.03 -11.94 34.81
C GLY A 500 3.33 -10.79 35.55
N ASP A 501 2.01 -10.85 35.77
CA ASP A 501 1.28 -9.84 36.57
C ASP A 501 1.25 -10.18 38.07
N GLY A 502 1.82 -11.33 38.45
CA GLY A 502 1.91 -11.80 39.82
C GLY A 502 0.71 -12.65 40.26
N VAL A 503 -0.24 -12.97 39.37
CA VAL A 503 -1.38 -13.84 39.67
C VAL A 503 -1.57 -14.91 38.60
N THR A 504 -2.18 -16.04 38.98
CA THR A 504 -2.70 -17.03 38.02
C THR A 504 -4.15 -16.72 37.76
N ASP A 505 -4.51 -16.26 36.57
CA ASP A 505 -5.89 -15.88 36.26
C ASP A 505 -6.37 -16.30 34.85
N ASN A 506 -7.46 -15.69 34.39
CA ASN A 506 -8.02 -16.01 33.07
C ASN A 506 -7.12 -15.56 31.91
N ALA A 507 -6.25 -14.57 32.11
CA ALA A 507 -5.29 -14.12 31.12
C ALA A 507 -4.25 -15.23 30.85
N ASP A 508 -3.76 -15.91 31.88
CA ASP A 508 -2.84 -17.05 31.72
C ASP A 508 -3.51 -18.24 31.05
N VAL A 509 -4.75 -18.53 31.44
CA VAL A 509 -5.56 -19.56 30.78
C VAL A 509 -5.75 -19.21 29.29
N ALA A 510 -6.01 -17.94 28.97
CA ALA A 510 -6.16 -17.52 27.58
C ALA A 510 -4.85 -17.69 26.79
N LEU A 511 -3.68 -17.46 27.40
CA LEU A 511 -2.39 -17.69 26.75
C LEU A 511 -2.20 -19.15 26.37
N ILE A 512 -2.42 -20.11 27.28
CA ILE A 512 -2.29 -21.54 26.93
C ILE A 512 -3.39 -22.03 25.97
N VAL A 513 -4.62 -21.53 26.10
CA VAL A 513 -5.74 -21.93 25.22
C VAL A 513 -5.50 -21.50 23.76
N ARG A 514 -4.72 -20.44 23.53
CA ARG A 514 -4.27 -20.06 22.17
C ARG A 514 -3.39 -21.10 21.51
N HIS A 515 -2.85 -22.06 22.26
CA HIS A 515 -2.07 -23.17 21.73
C HIS A 515 -2.80 -24.52 21.84
N TRP A 516 -4.05 -24.51 22.29
CA TRP A 516 -4.88 -25.71 22.47
C TRP A 516 -4.98 -26.57 21.22
N ASN A 517 -4.94 -27.90 21.44
CA ASN A 517 -5.11 -28.94 20.42
C ASN A 517 -4.05 -28.80 19.32
N SER A 518 -2.81 -28.60 19.76
CA SER A 518 -1.65 -28.58 18.90
C SER A 518 -0.57 -29.53 19.43
N CYS A 519 0.24 -30.08 18.53
CA CYS A 519 1.35 -30.98 18.85
C CYS A 519 2.62 -30.56 18.10
N ARG A 520 3.76 -31.15 18.48
CA ARG A 520 5.06 -30.92 17.80
C ARG A 520 4.92 -30.92 16.28
N ASN A 521 5.58 -29.95 15.64
CA ASN A 521 5.57 -29.68 14.19
C ASN A 521 4.29 -29.03 13.66
N GLN A 522 3.32 -28.68 14.51
CA GLN A 522 2.21 -27.83 14.10
C GLN A 522 2.53 -26.37 14.43
N GLN A 523 2.14 -25.46 13.54
CA GLN A 523 2.43 -24.02 13.67
C GLN A 523 1.96 -23.42 15.00
N LYS A 524 0.81 -23.89 15.51
CA LYS A 524 0.19 -23.43 16.76
C LYS A 524 0.88 -23.96 18.02
N TYR A 525 1.78 -24.95 17.90
CA TYR A 525 2.43 -25.57 19.05
C TYR A 525 3.60 -24.72 19.55
N ASP A 526 3.54 -24.31 20.81
CA ASP A 526 4.67 -23.70 21.52
C ASP A 526 5.07 -24.61 22.70
N PRO A 527 6.30 -25.14 22.72
CA PRO A 527 6.74 -26.10 23.74
C PRO A 527 6.72 -25.54 25.16
N PHE A 528 6.71 -24.22 25.35
CA PHE A 528 6.55 -23.62 26.68
C PHE A 528 5.22 -24.02 27.34
N PHE A 529 4.16 -24.20 26.55
CA PHE A 529 2.82 -24.53 27.03
C PHE A 529 2.51 -26.04 27.09
N ASP A 530 3.45 -26.90 26.66
CA ASP A 530 3.39 -28.36 26.78
C ASP A 530 3.83 -28.77 28.20
N LEU A 531 3.03 -28.38 29.19
CA LEU A 531 3.40 -28.39 30.61
C LEU A 531 3.68 -29.80 31.16
N ASN A 532 3.26 -30.85 30.47
CA ASN A 532 3.51 -32.25 30.83
C ASN A 532 4.55 -32.95 29.95
N ASP A 533 5.16 -32.23 29.00
CA ASP A 533 6.16 -32.70 28.04
C ASP A 533 5.72 -33.92 27.20
N ASP A 534 4.41 -34.10 26.98
CA ASP A 534 3.89 -35.24 26.21
C ASP A 534 3.95 -35.04 24.69
N GLY A 535 4.33 -33.84 24.25
CA GLY A 535 4.46 -33.46 22.86
C GLY A 535 3.21 -32.81 22.28
N CYS A 536 2.16 -32.60 23.09
CA CYS A 536 0.88 -32.03 22.69
C CYS A 536 0.29 -31.14 23.79
N ILE A 537 -0.26 -29.99 23.38
CA ILE A 537 -0.97 -29.08 24.29
C ILE A 537 -2.44 -29.46 24.28
N THR A 538 -2.89 -30.07 25.37
CA THR A 538 -4.22 -30.68 25.49
C THR A 538 -4.99 -30.16 26.72
N VAL A 539 -6.11 -30.81 27.02
CA VAL A 539 -6.87 -30.58 28.27
C VAL A 539 -6.04 -30.78 29.51
N ALA A 540 -5.05 -31.67 29.47
CA ALA A 540 -4.19 -31.92 30.61
C ALA A 540 -3.42 -30.65 31.00
N ASP A 541 -2.88 -29.93 30.03
CA ASP A 541 -2.05 -28.74 30.26
C ASP A 541 -2.89 -27.55 30.71
N VAL A 542 -4.01 -27.29 30.02
CA VAL A 542 -4.93 -26.20 30.42
C VAL A 542 -5.49 -26.45 31.83
N MET A 543 -5.78 -27.70 32.19
CA MET A 543 -6.27 -28.03 33.52
C MET A 543 -5.24 -27.78 34.63
N LYS A 544 -3.93 -27.85 34.35
CA LYS A 544 -2.89 -27.48 35.33
C LYS A 544 -3.01 -26.01 35.72
N VAL A 545 -3.18 -25.13 34.73
CA VAL A 545 -3.33 -23.68 34.91
C VAL A 545 -4.66 -23.37 35.59
N LEU A 546 -5.76 -23.96 35.13
CA LEU A 546 -7.08 -23.77 35.73
C LEU A 546 -7.15 -24.20 37.20
N ASN A 547 -6.48 -25.29 37.57
CA ASN A 547 -6.45 -25.77 38.95
C ASN A 547 -5.56 -24.91 39.86
N ALA A 548 -4.57 -24.20 39.30
CA ALA A 548 -3.72 -23.26 40.01
C ALA A 548 -4.32 -21.84 40.09
N LYS A 549 -5.36 -21.56 39.29
CA LYS A 549 -6.03 -20.27 39.24
C LYS A 549 -6.39 -19.77 40.64
N THR A 550 -5.81 -18.64 41.05
CA THR A 550 -6.20 -17.99 42.29
C THR A 550 -7.55 -17.32 42.09
N VAL A 551 -8.57 -17.73 42.86
CA VAL A 551 -9.91 -17.13 42.79
C VAL A 551 -9.82 -15.66 43.25
N LYS A 552 -10.08 -14.73 42.33
CA LYS A 552 -10.59 -13.40 42.64
C LYS A 552 -11.84 -13.13 41.83
#